data_AF-A0A969LKP8-F1
#
_entry.id   AF-A0A969LKP8-F1
#
_cell.length_a   1.000
_cell.length_b   1.000
_cell.length_c   1.000
_cell.angle_alpha   90.00
_cell.angle_beta   90.00
_cell.angle_gamma   90.00
#
_symmetry.space_group_name_H-M   'P 1'
#
loop_
_entity.id
_entity.type
_entity.pdbx_description
1 polymer ?
#
loop_
_entity_poly.entity_id
_entity_poly.type
_entity_poly.pdbx_seq_one_letter_code
_entity_poly.pdbx_strand_id
1 'polypeptide(L)'
;GLWNLAWQKELHLDGGINHIEVQPLAPITAPNEMAETLENLMRKLDDDTSYKRMFRLAFGTDEVNSQRLLKALAQFTGSLVSADSKYDRYKKGVVEFTPYEQRGYELFKAKCASCHAEPLFTDLSYRNIGLPEYPGVHDKGRMTVTADVSDSLKFKVPSLRNVSETPPYMHDGRIASLRGCLEHYNSRIIQSPTLDPLLKDGIHLSRYQVIDLEAFLRTLTDTSFIKNPRFADPERKIIFSPDKH
;
A
#
# COMPACT_ATOMS: atom_id res chain seq x y z
N GLY A 1 1.10 1.37 -1.48
CA GLY A 1 2.43 2.01 -1.37
C GLY A 1 3.36 1.18 -0.52
N LEU A 2 4.60 1.64 -0.32
CA LEU A 2 5.67 0.90 0.40
C LEU A 2 5.75 1.23 1.91
N TRP A 3 4.82 2.02 2.46
CA TRP A 3 4.80 2.32 3.89
C TRP A 3 4.19 1.18 4.71
N ASN A 4 4.64 1.09 5.95
CA ASN A 4 4.12 0.18 6.98
C ASN A 4 4.20 -1.31 6.58
N LEU A 5 5.13 -1.68 5.69
CA LEU A 5 5.31 -3.07 5.26
C LEU A 5 5.81 -3.99 6.39
N ALA A 6 6.51 -3.44 7.38
CA ALA A 6 6.98 -4.19 8.56
C ALA A 6 5.85 -4.86 9.37
N TRP A 7 4.60 -4.41 9.21
CA TRP A 7 3.44 -4.99 9.88
C TRP A 7 2.55 -5.86 8.98
N GLN A 8 2.96 -6.08 7.72
CA GLN A 8 2.24 -6.95 6.80
C GLN A 8 2.67 -8.41 7.03
N LYS A 9 1.70 -9.34 7.02
CA LYS A 9 1.97 -10.79 7.10
C LYS A 9 2.26 -11.40 5.73
N GLU A 10 1.51 -10.93 4.74
CA GLU A 10 1.60 -11.31 3.34
C GLU A 10 1.63 -10.03 2.51
N LEU A 11 2.37 -10.03 1.42
CA LEU A 11 2.62 -8.94 0.50
C LEU A 11 1.92 -9.23 -0.83
N HIS A 12 1.86 -8.20 -1.69
CA HIS A 12 1.01 -8.20 -2.89
C HIS A 12 -0.49 -8.26 -2.55
N LEU A 13 -1.34 -8.13 -3.56
CA LEU A 13 -2.79 -8.04 -3.38
C LEU A 13 -3.46 -9.43 -3.26
N ASP A 14 -2.81 -10.48 -3.75
CA ASP A 14 -3.24 -11.88 -3.68
C ASP A 14 -2.66 -12.62 -2.45
N GLY A 15 -1.58 -12.09 -1.87
CA GLY A 15 -0.88 -12.67 -0.73
C GLY A 15 0.24 -13.63 -1.10
N GLY A 16 0.73 -13.61 -2.36
CA GLY A 16 1.69 -14.59 -2.86
C GLY A 16 3.08 -14.55 -2.20
N ILE A 17 3.42 -13.47 -1.49
CA ILE A 17 4.74 -13.30 -0.86
C ILE A 17 4.60 -13.12 0.64
N ASN A 18 5.29 -13.94 1.43
CA ASN A 18 5.17 -13.97 2.90
C ASN A 18 6.35 -13.35 3.66
N HIS A 19 7.38 -12.84 2.96
CA HIS A 19 8.55 -12.21 3.58
C HIS A 19 8.94 -10.93 2.82
N ILE A 20 9.28 -9.87 3.55
CA ILE A 20 9.67 -8.58 2.97
C ILE A 20 11.01 -8.68 2.22
N GLU A 21 11.89 -9.58 2.65
CA GLU A 21 13.20 -9.82 2.04
C GLU A 21 13.12 -10.40 0.64
N VAL A 22 12.09 -11.21 0.36
CA VAL A 22 11.93 -11.86 -0.95
C VAL A 22 10.99 -11.09 -1.87
N GLN A 23 10.24 -10.12 -1.35
CA GLN A 23 9.35 -9.28 -2.17
C GLN A 23 10.06 -8.61 -3.34
N PRO A 24 11.27 -8.03 -3.20
CA PRO A 24 11.95 -7.37 -4.31
C PRO A 24 12.30 -8.30 -5.47
N LEU A 25 12.41 -9.61 -5.25
CA LEU A 25 12.72 -10.56 -6.32
C LEU A 25 11.62 -10.59 -7.38
N ALA A 26 10.35 -10.43 -6.98
CA ALA A 26 9.22 -10.41 -7.91
C ALA A 26 9.35 -9.27 -8.95
N PRO A 27 9.44 -7.98 -8.57
CA PRO A 27 9.56 -6.91 -9.55
C PRO A 27 10.89 -6.85 -10.28
N ILE A 28 11.99 -7.28 -9.65
CA ILE A 28 13.28 -7.37 -10.33
C ILE A 28 13.19 -8.33 -11.52
N THR A 29 12.54 -9.47 -11.35
CA THR A 29 12.55 -10.56 -12.35
C THR A 29 11.33 -10.59 -13.27
N ALA A 30 10.23 -9.93 -12.90
CA ALA A 30 9.02 -9.91 -13.70
C ALA A 30 9.24 -9.23 -15.07
N PRO A 31 8.94 -9.90 -16.21
CA PRO A 31 9.16 -9.36 -17.55
C PRO A 31 8.37 -8.08 -17.86
N ASN A 32 7.24 -7.87 -17.19
CA ASN A 32 6.39 -6.70 -17.33
C ASN A 32 6.71 -5.58 -16.31
N GLU A 33 7.72 -5.77 -15.46
CA GLU A 33 8.21 -4.77 -14.51
C GLU A 33 9.65 -4.38 -14.84
N MET A 34 10.66 -4.93 -14.17
CA MET A 34 12.07 -4.58 -14.43
C MET A 34 12.77 -5.49 -15.44
N ALA A 35 12.23 -6.69 -15.69
CA ALA A 35 12.77 -7.67 -16.65
C ALA A 35 14.28 -7.94 -16.50
N GLU A 36 14.76 -8.03 -15.25
CA GLU A 36 16.18 -8.19 -14.92
C GLU A 36 16.47 -9.58 -14.32
N THR A 37 17.72 -10.02 -14.42
CA THR A 37 18.20 -11.24 -13.73
C THR A 37 19.02 -10.87 -12.50
N LEU A 38 18.93 -11.70 -11.46
CA LEU A 38 19.71 -11.47 -10.24
C LEU A 38 21.22 -11.51 -10.52
N GLU A 39 21.67 -12.38 -11.42
CA GLU A 39 23.07 -12.47 -11.84
C GLU A 39 23.56 -11.16 -12.46
N ASN A 40 22.83 -10.62 -13.43
CA ASN A 40 23.22 -9.38 -14.10
C ASN A 40 23.11 -8.17 -13.17
N LEU A 41 22.12 -8.15 -12.27
CA LEU A 41 22.03 -7.14 -11.22
C LEU A 41 23.25 -7.16 -10.29
N MET A 42 23.69 -8.35 -9.85
CA MET A 42 24.89 -8.47 -9.00
C MET A 42 26.13 -7.98 -9.74
N ARG A 43 26.29 -8.30 -11.03
CA ARG A 43 27.39 -7.80 -11.86
C ARG A 43 27.38 -6.27 -11.94
N LYS A 44 26.23 -5.65 -12.23
CA LYS A 44 26.09 -4.18 -12.28
C LYS A 44 26.49 -3.51 -10.96
N LEU A 45 26.06 -4.08 -9.83
CA LEU A 45 26.37 -3.54 -8.51
C LEU A 45 27.85 -3.77 -8.12
N ASP A 46 28.44 -4.89 -8.54
CA ASP A 46 29.87 -5.16 -8.33
C ASP A 46 30.77 -4.39 -9.32
N ASP A 47 30.30 -3.96 -10.47
CA ASP A 47 31.11 -3.11 -11.36
C ASP A 47 31.13 -1.63 -10.90
N ASP A 48 30.23 -1.24 -9.99
CA ASP A 48 30.11 0.13 -9.49
C ASP A 48 30.88 0.34 -8.16
N THR A 49 31.98 1.09 -8.24
CA THR A 49 32.82 1.43 -7.07
C THR A 49 32.09 2.22 -5.98
N SER A 50 31.03 2.96 -6.33
CA SER A 50 30.19 3.67 -5.37
C SER A 50 29.35 2.70 -4.55
N TYR A 51 28.77 1.68 -5.19
CA TYR A 51 28.05 0.62 -4.51
C TYR A 51 28.97 -0.21 -3.63
N LYS A 52 30.16 -0.62 -4.09
CA LYS A 52 31.14 -1.32 -3.22
C LYS A 52 31.44 -0.56 -1.94
N ARG A 53 31.62 0.75 -2.03
CA ARG A 53 31.82 1.63 -0.86
C ARG A 53 30.58 1.63 0.04
N MET A 54 29.38 1.72 -0.51
CA MET A 54 28.13 1.66 0.27
C MET A 54 27.93 0.30 0.95
N PHE A 55 28.27 -0.81 0.28
CA PHE A 55 28.26 -2.15 0.88
C PHE A 55 29.25 -2.24 2.05
N ARG A 56 30.48 -1.72 1.89
CA ARG A 56 31.46 -1.68 2.98
C ARG A 56 30.97 -0.87 4.17
N LEU A 57 30.33 0.27 3.94
CA LEU A 57 29.75 1.09 5.00
C LEU A 57 28.59 0.40 5.72
N ALA A 58 27.73 -0.32 4.99
CA ALA A 58 26.54 -0.96 5.55
C ALA A 58 26.82 -2.34 6.20
N PHE A 59 27.80 -3.09 5.68
CA PHE A 59 28.02 -4.50 6.03
C PHE A 59 29.45 -4.81 6.49
N GLY A 60 30.36 -3.83 6.51
CA GLY A 60 31.76 -4.03 6.89
C GLY A 60 32.63 -4.69 5.81
N THR A 61 32.08 -4.95 4.63
CA THR A 61 32.75 -5.58 3.48
C THR A 61 32.21 -5.03 2.17
N ASP A 62 33.08 -4.90 1.15
CA ASP A 62 32.69 -4.48 -0.20
C ASP A 62 32.17 -5.63 -1.07
N GLU A 63 32.12 -6.85 -0.54
CA GLU A 63 31.54 -7.99 -1.25
C GLU A 63 30.05 -7.75 -1.51
N VAL A 64 29.68 -7.72 -2.78
CA VAL A 64 28.30 -7.58 -3.26
C VAL A 64 27.70 -8.96 -3.45
N ASN A 65 26.57 -9.23 -2.81
CA ASN A 65 25.82 -10.47 -3.01
C ASN A 65 24.31 -10.27 -2.79
N SER A 66 23.52 -11.22 -3.26
CA SER A 66 22.05 -11.14 -3.24
C SER A 66 21.49 -11.07 -1.82
N GLN A 67 22.08 -11.80 -0.86
CA GLN A 67 21.64 -11.77 0.52
C GLN A 67 21.73 -10.35 1.12
N ARG A 68 22.85 -9.65 0.88
CA ARG A 68 23.05 -8.27 1.36
C ARG A 68 22.17 -7.28 0.61
N LEU A 69 21.98 -7.44 -0.70
CA LEU A 69 21.02 -6.64 -1.47
C LEU A 69 19.61 -6.76 -0.89
N LEU A 70 19.09 -7.97 -0.75
CA LEU A 70 17.74 -8.22 -0.26
C LEU A 70 17.56 -7.72 1.18
N LYS A 71 18.58 -7.90 2.03
CA LYS A 71 18.59 -7.34 3.39
C LYS A 71 18.56 -5.81 3.38
N ALA A 72 19.33 -5.15 2.52
CA ALA A 72 19.32 -3.69 2.41
C ALA A 72 17.94 -3.16 1.97
N LEU A 73 17.33 -3.79 0.96
CA LEU A 73 15.99 -3.44 0.48
C LEU A 73 14.92 -3.67 1.55
N ALA A 74 14.97 -4.80 2.25
CA ALA A 74 14.07 -5.09 3.37
C ALA A 74 14.21 -4.07 4.52
N GLN A 75 15.45 -3.71 4.89
CA GLN A 75 15.69 -2.70 5.92
C GLN A 75 15.17 -1.33 5.50
N PHE A 76 15.43 -0.92 4.27
CA PHE A 76 14.94 0.36 3.74
C PHE A 76 13.40 0.39 3.72
N THR A 77 12.76 -0.59 3.08
CA THR A 77 11.29 -0.65 2.97
C THR A 77 10.61 -0.85 4.32
N GLY A 78 11.20 -1.64 5.23
CA GLY A 78 10.72 -1.79 6.60
C GLY A 78 10.83 -0.51 7.43
N SER A 79 11.76 0.39 7.10
CA SER A 79 11.92 1.69 7.77
C SER A 79 10.89 2.75 7.32
N LEU A 80 10.14 2.48 6.25
CA LEU A 80 9.13 3.39 5.72
C LEU A 80 7.87 3.36 6.61
N VAL A 81 7.93 4.04 7.76
CA VAL A 81 6.83 4.06 8.74
C VAL A 81 6.04 5.36 8.63
N SER A 82 4.73 5.21 8.39
CA SER A 82 3.75 6.30 8.37
C SER A 82 2.85 6.19 9.61
N ALA A 83 3.08 7.08 10.58
CA ALA A 83 2.52 7.00 11.94
C ALA A 83 2.37 8.38 12.64
N ASP A 84 2.43 9.49 11.90
CA ASP A 84 2.16 10.85 12.42
C ASP A 84 1.13 11.64 11.58
N SER A 85 0.13 10.93 11.07
CA SER A 85 -1.04 11.54 10.44
C SER A 85 -1.86 12.35 11.45
N LYS A 86 -2.82 13.17 10.98
CA LYS A 86 -3.73 13.90 11.88
C LYS A 86 -4.52 12.93 12.77
N TYR A 87 -4.91 11.77 12.24
CA TYR A 87 -5.53 10.70 13.03
C TYR A 87 -4.62 10.22 14.17
N ASP A 88 -3.33 10.02 13.92
CA ASP A 88 -2.39 9.56 14.96
C ASP A 88 -2.23 10.62 16.06
N ARG A 89 -2.13 11.89 15.67
CA ARG A 89 -2.07 13.01 16.64
C ARG A 89 -3.36 13.17 17.42
N TYR A 90 -4.52 12.93 16.80
CA TYR A 90 -5.82 12.89 17.48
C TYR A 90 -5.86 11.77 18.53
N LYS A 91 -5.43 10.55 18.17
CA LYS A 91 -5.34 9.42 19.11
C LYS A 91 -4.39 9.67 20.28
N LYS A 92 -3.37 10.51 20.10
CA LYS A 92 -2.45 10.97 21.16
C LYS A 92 -3.01 12.14 21.98
N GLY A 93 -4.18 12.69 21.64
CA GLY A 93 -4.75 13.86 22.31
C GLY A 93 -4.03 15.19 22.02
N VAL A 94 -3.24 15.25 20.94
CA VAL A 94 -2.43 16.43 20.57
C VAL A 94 -3.21 17.39 19.67
N VAL A 95 -4.22 16.90 18.95
CA VAL A 95 -5.11 17.69 18.09
C VAL A 95 -6.54 17.20 18.22
N GLU A 96 -7.49 18.06 17.85
CA GLU A 96 -8.90 17.69 17.73
C GLU A 96 -9.29 17.44 16.26
N PHE A 97 -10.31 16.60 16.09
CA PHE A 97 -11.01 16.52 14.82
C PHE A 97 -12.00 17.67 14.69
N THR A 98 -12.14 18.18 13.46
CA THR A 98 -13.28 19.02 13.09
C THR A 98 -14.57 18.21 13.22
N PRO A 99 -15.75 18.87 13.32
CA PRO A 99 -17.02 18.15 13.39
C PRO A 99 -17.26 17.18 12.22
N TYR A 100 -16.78 17.49 11.02
CA TYR A 100 -16.90 16.61 9.84
C TYR A 100 -16.01 15.37 9.96
N GLU A 101 -14.76 15.54 10.37
CA GLU A 101 -13.82 14.43 10.59
C GLU A 101 -14.29 13.52 11.74
N GLN A 102 -14.84 14.08 12.82
CA GLN A 102 -15.38 13.31 13.95
C GLN A 102 -16.58 12.44 13.53
N ARG A 103 -17.57 13.01 12.83
CA ARG A 103 -18.70 12.24 12.30
C ARG A 103 -18.24 11.19 11.30
N GLY A 104 -17.27 11.53 10.44
CA GLY A 104 -16.64 10.62 9.50
C GLY A 104 -15.98 9.44 10.19
N TYR A 105 -15.26 9.69 11.29
CA TYR A 105 -14.61 8.66 12.09
C TYR A 105 -15.60 7.72 12.78
N GLU A 106 -16.68 8.26 13.35
CA GLU A 106 -17.76 7.46 13.96
C GLU A 106 -18.45 6.58 12.93
N LEU A 107 -18.75 7.15 11.76
CA LEU A 107 -19.34 6.42 10.64
C LEU A 107 -18.40 5.34 10.11
N PHE A 108 -17.09 5.64 10.00
CA PHE A 108 -16.07 4.68 9.60
C PHE A 108 -16.02 3.48 10.56
N LYS A 109 -16.02 3.73 11.87
CA LYS A 109 -16.07 2.66 12.88
C LYS A 109 -17.33 1.80 12.74
N ALA A 110 -18.47 2.42 12.45
CA ALA A 110 -19.74 1.71 12.33
C ALA A 110 -19.85 0.87 11.04
N LYS A 111 -19.26 1.33 9.92
CA LYS A 111 -19.53 0.76 8.59
C LYS A 111 -18.33 0.17 7.85
N CYS A 112 -17.10 0.48 8.26
CA CYS A 112 -15.89 0.16 7.48
C CYS A 112 -14.84 -0.62 8.29
N ALA A 113 -14.79 -0.40 9.61
CA ALA A 113 -13.72 -0.92 10.47
C ALA A 113 -13.73 -2.45 10.67
N SER A 114 -14.79 -3.15 10.26
CA SER A 114 -14.82 -4.63 10.27
C SER A 114 -13.76 -5.26 9.37
N CYS A 115 -13.42 -4.58 8.26
CA CYS A 115 -12.34 -4.99 7.35
C CYS A 115 -11.16 -4.02 7.46
N HIS A 116 -11.40 -2.72 7.59
CA HIS A 116 -10.35 -1.71 7.69
C HIS A 116 -10.03 -1.36 9.15
N ALA A 117 -9.60 -2.36 9.92
CA ALA A 117 -9.39 -2.23 11.36
C ALA A 117 -8.20 -1.32 11.73
N GLU A 118 -8.37 -0.47 12.74
CA GLU A 118 -7.30 0.32 13.34
C GLU A 118 -6.19 -0.60 13.93
N PRO A 119 -4.92 -0.13 14.02
CA PRO A 119 -4.42 1.20 13.68
C PRO A 119 -3.91 1.33 12.24
N LEU A 120 -3.77 0.23 11.50
CA LEU A 120 -3.29 0.25 10.11
C LEU A 120 -4.42 0.37 9.08
N PHE A 121 -5.67 0.35 9.53
CA PHE A 121 -6.86 0.42 8.68
C PHE A 121 -6.94 -0.74 7.69
N THR A 122 -6.60 -1.93 8.17
CA THR A 122 -6.67 -3.21 7.49
C THR A 122 -6.66 -4.33 8.53
N ASP A 123 -7.49 -5.35 8.33
CA ASP A 123 -7.47 -6.60 9.09
C ASP A 123 -6.56 -7.67 8.45
N LEU A 124 -5.90 -7.33 7.33
CA LEU A 124 -5.05 -8.20 6.50
C LEU A 124 -5.79 -9.42 5.91
N SER A 125 -7.12 -9.44 5.97
CA SER A 125 -7.94 -10.50 5.37
C SER A 125 -8.04 -10.35 3.85
N TYR A 126 -8.67 -11.33 3.21
CA TYR A 126 -8.92 -11.34 1.77
C TYR A 126 -10.42 -11.34 1.51
N ARG A 127 -10.88 -10.40 0.68
CA ARG A 127 -12.29 -10.11 0.49
C ARG A 127 -12.59 -9.90 -0.99
N ASN A 128 -13.72 -10.39 -1.43
CA ASN A 128 -14.29 -10.01 -2.73
C ASN A 128 -15.30 -8.89 -2.47
N ILE A 129 -15.06 -7.71 -3.05
CA ILE A 129 -15.92 -6.53 -2.87
C ILE A 129 -16.95 -6.37 -4.00
N GLY A 130 -17.12 -7.38 -4.85
CA GLY A 130 -18.05 -7.37 -5.97
C GLY A 130 -17.59 -6.50 -7.14
N LEU A 131 -16.28 -6.38 -7.36
CA LEU A 131 -15.76 -5.81 -8.61
C LEU A 131 -15.91 -6.85 -9.73
N PRO A 132 -16.41 -6.48 -10.92
CA PRO A 132 -16.38 -7.39 -12.05
C PRO A 132 -14.94 -7.60 -12.51
N GLU A 133 -14.63 -8.81 -12.98
CA GLU A 133 -13.32 -9.12 -13.56
C GLU A 133 -12.99 -8.14 -14.70
N TYR A 134 -11.73 -7.67 -14.75
CA TYR A 134 -11.31 -6.80 -15.83
C TYR A 134 -11.18 -7.63 -17.13
N PRO A 135 -11.84 -7.25 -18.24
CA PRO A 135 -11.80 -8.04 -19.46
C PRO A 135 -10.37 -8.30 -19.95
N GLY A 136 -10.04 -9.57 -20.21
CA GLY A 136 -8.75 -10.00 -20.77
C GLY A 136 -7.59 -10.12 -19.79
N VAL A 137 -7.74 -9.71 -18.53
CA VAL A 137 -6.67 -9.83 -17.51
C VAL A 137 -6.78 -11.16 -16.75
N HIS A 138 -7.99 -11.71 -16.61
CA HIS A 138 -8.26 -12.96 -15.92
C HIS A 138 -7.66 -13.06 -14.51
N ASP A 139 -7.60 -11.93 -13.80
CA ASP A 139 -7.11 -11.87 -12.42
C ASP A 139 -8.09 -12.56 -11.47
N LYS A 140 -7.69 -13.71 -10.92
CA LYS A 140 -8.46 -14.48 -9.95
C LYS A 140 -8.14 -14.12 -8.50
N GLY A 141 -7.28 -13.13 -8.27
CA GLY A 141 -6.84 -12.69 -6.95
C GLY A 141 -6.17 -13.83 -6.17
N ARG A 142 -6.55 -13.99 -4.91
CA ARG A 142 -5.98 -14.98 -4.00
C ARG A 142 -6.05 -16.43 -4.51
N MET A 143 -7.06 -16.77 -5.30
CA MET A 143 -7.18 -18.11 -5.90
C MET A 143 -5.94 -18.50 -6.72
N THR A 144 -5.24 -17.55 -7.34
CA THR A 144 -3.98 -17.81 -8.06
C THR A 144 -2.90 -18.40 -7.15
N VAL A 145 -2.93 -18.03 -5.86
CA VAL A 145 -1.99 -18.49 -4.84
C VAL A 145 -2.49 -19.77 -4.16
N THR A 146 -3.79 -19.86 -3.84
CA THR A 146 -4.34 -20.95 -3.01
C THR A 146 -4.88 -22.14 -3.80
N ALA A 147 -5.18 -21.95 -5.09
CA ALA A 147 -5.91 -22.88 -5.94
C ALA A 147 -7.33 -23.24 -5.45
N ASP A 148 -7.85 -22.54 -4.42
CA ASP A 148 -9.21 -22.76 -3.91
C ASP A 148 -10.21 -21.84 -4.64
N VAL A 149 -11.23 -22.44 -5.24
CA VAL A 149 -12.34 -21.73 -5.90
C VAL A 149 -13.08 -20.78 -4.95
N SER A 150 -13.08 -21.07 -3.65
CA SER A 150 -13.70 -20.22 -2.63
C SER A 150 -12.98 -18.89 -2.46
N ASP A 151 -11.72 -18.79 -2.90
CA ASP A 151 -10.88 -17.58 -2.86
C ASP A 151 -10.90 -16.77 -4.16
N SER A 152 -11.71 -17.18 -5.14
CA SER A 152 -11.81 -16.48 -6.42
C SER A 152 -12.23 -15.02 -6.22
N LEU A 153 -11.48 -14.10 -6.85
CA LEU A 153 -11.68 -12.65 -6.82
C LEU A 153 -11.57 -12.03 -5.42
N LYS A 154 -10.98 -12.74 -4.45
CA LYS A 154 -10.62 -12.14 -3.17
C LYS A 154 -9.26 -11.46 -3.29
N PHE A 155 -9.19 -10.24 -2.78
CA PHE A 155 -7.95 -9.47 -2.68
C PHE A 155 -7.76 -9.02 -1.24
N LYS A 156 -6.49 -8.84 -0.86
CA LYS A 156 -6.12 -8.38 0.46
C LYS A 156 -6.76 -7.03 0.74
N VAL A 157 -7.35 -6.88 1.92
CA VAL A 157 -7.89 -5.60 2.38
C VAL A 157 -6.72 -4.62 2.52
N PRO A 158 -6.64 -3.55 1.69
CA PRO A 158 -5.51 -2.64 1.75
C PRO A 158 -5.58 -1.77 3.01
N SER A 159 -4.40 -1.37 3.50
CA SER A 159 -4.31 -0.30 4.50
C SER A 159 -4.85 1.00 3.90
N LEU A 160 -5.67 1.73 4.67
CA LEU A 160 -6.13 3.07 4.29
C LEU A 160 -5.18 4.19 4.74
N ARG A 161 -4.02 3.87 5.31
CA ARG A 161 -2.94 4.83 5.58
C ARG A 161 -2.53 5.50 4.27
N ASN A 162 -2.51 6.83 4.24
CA ASN A 162 -2.19 7.64 3.05
C ASN A 162 -3.10 7.40 1.83
N VAL A 163 -4.32 6.86 2.02
CA VAL A 163 -5.21 6.51 0.91
C VAL A 163 -5.54 7.70 0.00
N SER A 164 -5.59 8.92 0.54
CA SER A 164 -5.88 10.12 -0.26
C SER A 164 -4.79 10.46 -1.29
N GLU A 165 -3.61 9.87 -1.14
CA GLU A 165 -2.40 10.16 -1.95
C GLU A 165 -2.09 9.02 -2.94
N THR A 166 -2.96 8.02 -3.05
CA THR A 166 -2.76 6.84 -3.91
C THR A 166 -3.87 6.59 -4.92
N PRO A 167 -4.36 7.58 -5.68
CA PRO A 167 -5.15 7.27 -6.85
C PRO A 167 -4.27 6.67 -7.97
N PRO A 168 -4.84 5.85 -8.87
CA PRO A 168 -6.20 5.32 -8.80
C PRO A 168 -6.32 4.14 -7.82
N TYR A 169 -7.56 3.70 -7.57
CA TYR A 169 -7.93 2.74 -6.54
C TYR A 169 -8.40 1.40 -7.12
N MET A 170 -8.56 0.42 -6.22
CA MET A 170 -8.80 -1.00 -6.48
C MET A 170 -7.54 -1.73 -6.96
N HIS A 171 -7.62 -3.05 -7.13
CA HIS A 171 -6.48 -3.87 -7.53
C HIS A 171 -6.03 -3.60 -8.97
N ASP A 172 -6.94 -3.10 -9.80
CA ASP A 172 -6.74 -2.82 -11.22
C ASP A 172 -6.71 -1.31 -11.56
N GLY A 173 -6.77 -0.44 -10.55
CA GLY A 173 -6.73 1.01 -10.76
C GLY A 173 -7.91 1.59 -11.54
N ARG A 174 -9.05 0.89 -11.66
CA ARG A 174 -10.16 1.38 -12.50
C ARG A 174 -10.92 2.59 -11.91
N ILE A 175 -10.78 2.85 -10.61
CA ILE A 175 -11.53 3.91 -9.93
C ILE A 175 -10.61 5.08 -9.61
N ALA A 176 -10.90 6.27 -10.14
CA ALA A 176 -10.00 7.42 -10.01
C ALA A 176 -10.04 8.16 -8.65
N SER A 177 -11.12 8.02 -7.87
CA SER A 177 -11.36 8.85 -6.68
C SER A 177 -11.91 8.05 -5.48
N LEU A 178 -11.68 8.55 -4.26
CA LEU A 178 -12.29 8.02 -3.04
C LEU A 178 -13.82 8.04 -3.13
N ARG A 179 -14.38 9.12 -3.69
CA ARG A 179 -15.81 9.24 -4.01
C ARG A 179 -16.30 8.04 -4.82
N GLY A 180 -15.59 7.70 -5.90
CA GLY A 180 -15.92 6.56 -6.76
C GLY A 180 -15.84 5.22 -6.02
N CYS A 181 -14.91 5.08 -5.06
CA CYS A 181 -14.83 3.89 -4.23
C CYS A 181 -16.04 3.77 -3.31
N LEU A 182 -16.45 4.87 -2.66
CA LEU A 182 -17.64 4.89 -1.81
C LEU A 182 -18.93 4.68 -2.61
N GLU A 183 -18.99 5.18 -3.85
CA GLU A 183 -20.08 4.87 -4.78
C GLU A 183 -20.13 3.39 -5.16
N HIS A 184 -18.98 2.74 -5.35
CA HIS A 184 -18.93 1.29 -5.59
C HIS A 184 -19.65 0.52 -4.46
N TYR A 185 -19.28 0.79 -3.21
CA TYR A 185 -19.88 0.15 -2.04
C TYR A 185 -21.36 0.52 -1.81
N ASN A 186 -21.84 1.61 -2.41
CA ASN A 186 -23.22 2.04 -2.30
C ASN A 186 -24.16 1.37 -3.33
N SER A 187 -23.69 1.14 -4.57
CA SER A 187 -24.60 0.76 -5.65
C SER A 187 -24.00 -0.07 -6.79
N ARG A 188 -22.70 -0.37 -6.79
CA ARG A 188 -22.04 -1.07 -7.93
C ARG A 188 -21.47 -2.44 -7.59
N ILE A 189 -21.86 -3.00 -6.44
CA ILE A 189 -21.45 -4.33 -6.00
C ILE A 189 -22.10 -5.39 -6.90
N ILE A 190 -21.27 -6.22 -7.55
CA ILE A 190 -21.71 -7.37 -8.32
C ILE A 190 -21.84 -8.59 -7.40
N GLN A 191 -23.02 -9.20 -7.40
CA GLN A 191 -23.29 -10.43 -6.65
C GLN A 191 -22.52 -11.60 -7.27
N SER A 192 -21.89 -12.42 -6.42
CA SER A 192 -21.17 -13.62 -6.84
C SER A 192 -21.07 -14.62 -5.67
N PRO A 193 -20.76 -15.91 -5.93
CA PRO A 193 -20.64 -16.91 -4.87
C PRO A 193 -19.57 -16.60 -3.81
N THR A 194 -18.52 -15.85 -4.18
CA THR A 194 -17.42 -15.49 -3.27
C THR A 194 -17.53 -14.07 -2.71
N LEU A 195 -18.58 -13.31 -3.07
CA LEU A 195 -18.82 -11.95 -2.54
C LEU A 195 -18.83 -11.98 -1.02
N ASP A 196 -18.14 -11.01 -0.39
CA ASP A 196 -18.16 -10.90 1.06
C ASP A 196 -19.61 -10.72 1.58
N PRO A 197 -20.07 -11.56 2.52
CA PRO A 197 -21.44 -11.48 3.02
C PRO A 197 -21.82 -10.11 3.61
N LEU A 198 -20.86 -9.34 4.16
CA LEU A 198 -21.11 -8.01 4.71
C LEU A 198 -21.48 -6.98 3.63
N LEU A 199 -21.24 -7.30 2.36
CA LEU A 199 -21.44 -6.40 1.22
C LEU A 199 -22.65 -6.75 0.37
N LYS A 200 -23.41 -7.81 0.70
CA LYS A 200 -24.56 -8.27 -0.10
C LYS A 200 -25.59 -7.16 -0.34
N ASP A 201 -25.86 -6.37 0.69
CA ASP A 201 -26.82 -5.26 0.64
C ASP A 201 -26.15 -3.91 0.33
N GLY A 202 -24.82 -3.86 0.27
CA GLY A 202 -24.06 -2.61 0.19
C GLY A 202 -24.05 -1.83 1.51
N ILE A 203 -23.39 -0.66 1.49
CA ILE A 203 -23.13 0.14 2.71
C ILE A 203 -24.22 1.20 2.97
N HIS A 204 -24.92 1.64 1.91
CA HIS A 204 -25.95 2.67 1.93
C HIS A 204 -25.54 3.96 2.67
N LEU A 205 -24.70 4.76 2.02
CA LEU A 205 -24.24 6.06 2.51
C LEU A 205 -25.03 7.19 1.84
N SER A 206 -25.51 8.14 2.64
CA SER A 206 -26.03 9.42 2.11
C SER A 206 -24.91 10.29 1.56
N ARG A 207 -25.25 11.30 0.74
CA ARG A 207 -24.27 12.28 0.23
C ARG A 207 -23.47 12.98 1.34
N TYR A 208 -24.10 13.24 2.50
CA TYR A 208 -23.45 13.88 3.63
C TYR A 208 -22.49 12.93 4.34
N GLN A 209 -22.89 11.67 4.49
CA GLN A 209 -22.05 10.61 5.05
C GLN A 209 -20.81 10.34 4.19
N VAL A 210 -20.93 10.41 2.86
CA VAL A 210 -19.79 10.33 1.95
C VAL A 210 -18.80 11.47 2.17
N ILE A 211 -19.28 12.71 2.34
CA ILE A 211 -18.42 13.88 2.61
C ILE A 211 -17.71 13.74 3.96
N ASP A 212 -18.43 13.33 5.00
CA ASP A 212 -17.86 13.12 6.34
C ASP A 212 -16.80 12.00 6.30
N LEU A 213 -17.04 10.89 5.61
CA LEU A 213 -16.05 9.81 5.42
C LEU A 213 -14.81 10.30 4.67
N GLU A 214 -14.96 11.05 3.58
CA GLU A 214 -13.83 11.63 2.87
C GLU A 214 -13.00 12.56 3.78
N ALA A 215 -13.67 13.38 4.61
CA ALA A 215 -12.99 14.23 5.58
C ALA A 215 -12.15 13.39 6.55
N PHE A 216 -12.71 12.30 7.09
CA PHE A 216 -11.97 11.38 7.95
C PHE A 216 -10.81 10.68 7.23
N LEU A 217 -11.01 10.14 6.03
CA LEU A 217 -9.96 9.42 5.28
C LEU A 217 -8.76 10.31 4.95
N ARG A 218 -8.97 11.62 4.77
CA ARG A 218 -7.88 12.61 4.61
C ARG A 218 -7.04 12.78 5.87
N THR A 219 -7.60 12.50 7.06
CA THR A 219 -6.83 12.55 8.32
C THR A 219 -5.79 11.44 8.42
N LEU A 220 -5.90 10.39 7.57
CA LEU A 220 -4.99 9.25 7.51
C LEU A 220 -3.74 9.51 6.66
N THR A 221 -3.64 10.71 6.04
CA THR A 221 -2.45 11.14 5.32
C THR A 221 -1.39 11.65 6.30
N ASP A 222 -0.23 11.02 6.31
CA ASP A 222 0.94 11.44 7.06
C ASP A 222 1.84 12.31 6.17
N THR A 223 1.62 13.61 6.20
CA THR A 223 2.40 14.57 5.43
C THR A 223 3.86 14.64 5.89
N SER A 224 4.16 14.27 7.14
CA SER A 224 5.52 14.25 7.66
C SER A 224 6.34 13.10 7.06
N PHE A 225 5.70 11.94 6.86
CA PHE A 225 6.28 10.80 6.15
C PHE A 225 6.43 11.07 4.66
N ILE A 226 5.36 11.50 3.99
CA ILE A 226 5.34 11.68 2.52
C ILE A 226 6.34 12.74 2.05
N LYS A 227 6.51 13.81 2.84
CA LYS A 227 7.45 14.88 2.51
C LYS A 227 8.83 14.70 3.13
N ASN A 228 9.12 13.53 3.73
CA ASN A 228 10.38 13.30 4.42
C ASN A 228 11.56 13.27 3.42
N PRO A 229 12.53 14.20 3.51
CA PRO A 229 13.67 14.23 2.59
C PRO A 229 14.61 13.02 2.69
N ARG A 230 14.44 12.15 3.69
CA ARG A 230 15.16 10.88 3.81
C ARG A 230 14.64 9.82 2.83
N PHE A 231 13.39 9.95 2.38
CA PHE A 231 12.72 9.01 1.47
C PHE A 231 12.50 9.60 0.07
N ALA A 232 13.00 10.81 -0.16
CA ALA A 232 13.02 11.42 -1.48
C ALA A 232 14.07 10.76 -2.38
N ASP A 233 13.90 10.93 -3.69
CA ASP A 233 14.88 10.54 -4.70
C ASP A 233 16.29 11.09 -4.34
N PRO A 234 17.30 10.21 -4.18
CA PRO A 234 18.65 10.62 -3.82
C PRO A 234 19.30 11.54 -4.86
N GLU A 235 18.94 11.45 -6.14
CA GLU A 235 19.51 12.26 -7.22
C GLU A 235 18.89 13.66 -7.28
N ARG A 236 17.68 13.83 -6.74
CA ARG A 236 16.99 15.13 -6.70
C ARG A 236 17.68 16.15 -5.79
N LYS A 237 18.62 15.73 -4.93
CA LYS A 237 19.45 16.61 -4.09
C LYS A 237 20.59 17.31 -4.84
N ILE A 238 20.86 16.98 -6.11
CA ILE A 238 21.99 17.54 -6.87
C ILE A 238 21.64 18.87 -7.57
N ILE A 239 20.38 19.33 -7.60
CA ILE A 239 19.96 20.50 -8.41
C ILE A 239 19.97 21.85 -7.65
N PHE A 240 20.19 21.89 -6.33
CA PHE A 240 20.40 23.16 -5.62
C PHE A 240 21.87 23.33 -5.21
N SER A 241 22.72 23.64 -6.18
CA SER A 241 23.96 24.36 -5.92
C SER A 241 23.61 25.85 -5.81
N PRO A 242 23.77 26.50 -4.64
CA PRO A 242 23.66 27.94 -4.55
C PRO A 242 24.99 28.50 -5.06
N ASP A 243 25.11 28.66 -6.38
CA ASP A 243 26.07 29.56 -7.01
C ASP A 243 25.84 29.55 -8.51
N LYS A 244 25.11 30.56 -9.00
CA LYS A 244 25.43 31.32 -10.21
C LYS A 244 24.43 32.48 -10.40
N HIS A 245 25.01 33.68 -10.30
CA HIS A 245 24.48 35.03 -10.51
C HIS A 245 23.92 35.75 -9.29
#